data_AF-A0AAP0RW44-F1
#
_entry.id   AF-A0AAP0RW44-F1
#
_cell.length_a   1.000
_cell.length_b   1.000
_cell.length_c   1.000
_cell.angle_alpha   90.00
_cell.angle_beta   90.00
_cell.angle_gamma   90.00
#
_symmetry.space_group_name_H-M   'P 1'
#
loop_
_entity.id
_entity.type
_entity.pdbx_description
1 polymer ?
#
loop_
_entity_poly.entity_id
_entity_poly.type
_entity_poly.pdbx_seq_one_letter_code
_entity_poly.pdbx_strand_id
1 'polypeptide(L)'
;MGKRKGKESVKKSPAAFIVGVLGSFPMLIFRAFLWTGSEMKSTGSKLKWSSVCMPKNEGGLGIRRIADINIAAAMKHIWQLFQQAGSLWVAWAHLYLIKDKCFWSLPIPSDCSWTWRQLLKIRDKTRPFIKHIIGNGESTFLWHDHWHPLGPLFPRFGSRVLIDAAIPSNAKFEQLITMEERKGARGRDGEQLE
;
A
#
# COMPACT_ATOMS: atom_id res chain seq x y z
N MET A 1 39.77 -13.41 -35.89
CA MET A 1 38.30 -13.59 -35.87
C MET A 1 37.78 -13.32 -34.44
N GLY A 2 37.68 -12.06 -34.03
CA GLY A 2 37.32 -11.68 -32.65
C GLY A 2 35.82 -11.40 -32.51
N LYS A 3 35.09 -12.25 -31.79
CA LYS A 3 33.65 -12.04 -31.50
C LYS A 3 33.50 -10.91 -30.48
N ARG A 4 33.02 -9.75 -30.93
CA ARG A 4 32.47 -8.68 -30.09
C ARG A 4 31.23 -9.23 -29.37
N LYS A 5 31.29 -9.43 -28.05
CA LYS A 5 30.08 -9.63 -27.24
C LYS A 5 29.34 -8.31 -27.14
N GLY A 6 28.13 -8.27 -27.70
CA GLY A 6 27.21 -7.15 -27.60
C GLY A 6 26.92 -6.81 -26.15
N LYS A 7 27.02 -5.53 -25.81
CA LYS A 7 26.55 -4.99 -24.53
C LYS A 7 25.02 -5.06 -24.55
N GLU A 8 24.47 -6.01 -23.83
CA GLU A 8 23.05 -6.03 -23.50
C GLU A 8 22.75 -4.80 -22.64
N SER A 9 22.06 -3.83 -23.24
CA SER A 9 21.53 -2.67 -22.54
C SER A 9 20.53 -3.13 -21.51
N VAL A 10 20.98 -3.26 -20.26
CA VAL A 10 20.14 -3.47 -19.09
C VAL A 10 19.12 -2.34 -19.04
N LYS A 11 17.90 -2.62 -19.51
CA LYS A 11 16.75 -1.73 -19.40
C LYS A 11 16.55 -1.44 -17.91
N LYS A 12 16.89 -0.23 -17.49
CA LYS A 12 16.70 0.21 -16.11
C LYS A 12 15.20 0.18 -15.81
N SER A 13 14.77 -0.82 -15.03
CA SER A 13 13.39 -0.96 -14.59
C SER A 13 12.96 0.29 -13.81
N PRO A 14 11.74 0.83 -14.00
CA PRO A 14 11.21 1.97 -13.24
C PRO A 14 11.26 1.77 -11.73
N ALA A 15 11.33 0.51 -11.26
CA ALA A 15 11.50 0.16 -9.86
C ALA A 15 12.79 0.76 -9.25
N ALA A 16 13.84 0.99 -10.05
CA ALA A 16 15.09 1.58 -9.59
C ALA A 16 14.90 3.02 -9.05
N PHE A 17 13.87 3.74 -9.50
CA PHE A 17 13.57 5.09 -9.02
C PHE A 17 12.91 5.09 -7.62
N ILE A 18 12.26 3.99 -7.24
CA ILE A 18 11.51 3.87 -5.97
C ILE A 18 12.37 3.26 -4.85
N VAL A 19 13.41 2.51 -5.19
CA VAL A 19 14.32 1.87 -4.21
C VAL A 19 15.16 2.87 -3.41
N GLY A 20 15.42 4.06 -3.96
CA GLY A 20 16.35 5.04 -3.38
C GLY A 20 15.86 5.83 -2.16
N VAL A 21 14.56 5.85 -1.87
CA VAL A 21 13.99 6.81 -0.89
C VAL A 21 13.97 6.28 0.56
N LEU A 22 14.23 5.00 0.79
CA LEU A 22 13.84 4.37 2.07
C LEU A 22 14.95 3.57 2.78
N GLY A 23 16.21 3.68 2.36
CA GLY A 23 17.38 3.10 3.05
C GLY A 23 18.01 4.05 4.09
N SER A 24 19.03 3.59 4.84
CA SER A 24 19.83 4.41 5.77
C SER A 24 20.68 5.50 5.08
N PHE A 25 20.77 5.44 3.76
CA PHE A 25 21.51 6.37 2.89
C PHE A 25 21.08 7.84 3.03
N PRO A 26 19.79 8.20 2.91
CA PRO A 26 19.31 9.57 3.13
C PRO A 26 19.70 10.15 4.49
N MET A 27 19.81 9.33 5.55
CA MET A 27 20.22 9.82 6.87
C MET A 27 21.69 10.26 6.89
N LEU A 28 22.57 9.53 6.21
CA LEU A 28 24.00 9.86 6.15
C LEU A 28 24.24 11.15 5.37
N ILE A 29 23.55 11.31 4.23
CA ILE A 29 23.64 12.50 3.38
C ILE A 29 23.11 13.73 4.11
N PHE A 30 21.96 13.62 4.79
CA PHE A 30 21.41 14.74 5.57
C PHE A 30 22.31 15.14 6.72
N ARG A 31 22.94 14.17 7.41
CA ARG A 31 23.89 14.45 8.49
C ARG A 31 25.16 15.13 7.96
N ALA A 32 25.72 14.63 6.86
CA ALA A 32 26.89 15.22 6.24
C ALA A 32 26.62 16.65 5.74
N PHE A 33 25.45 16.90 5.15
CA PHE A 33 25.04 18.24 4.74
C PHE A 33 24.93 19.21 5.91
N LEU A 34 24.27 18.80 7.01
CA LEU A 34 24.00 19.68 8.15
C LEU A 34 25.28 20.03 8.93
N TRP A 35 26.23 19.10 9.03
CA TRP A 35 27.40 19.25 9.90
C TRP A 35 28.72 19.53 9.16
N THR A 36 28.79 19.26 7.86
CA THR A 36 30.03 19.36 7.09
C THR A 36 29.92 20.19 5.80
N GLY A 37 28.72 20.66 5.45
CA GLY A 37 28.51 21.45 4.24
C GLY A 37 28.71 20.65 2.95
N SER A 38 29.04 21.33 1.85
CA SER A 38 29.12 20.77 0.49
C SER A 38 30.19 19.69 0.30
N GLU A 39 31.18 19.61 1.19
CA GLU A 39 32.28 18.65 1.06
C GLU A 39 31.90 17.21 1.43
N MET A 40 30.70 16.96 1.98
CA MET A 40 30.16 15.62 2.32
C MET A 40 31.14 14.71 3.11
N LYS A 41 32.13 15.29 3.81
CA LYS A 41 33.03 14.53 4.70
C LYS A 41 32.23 14.11 5.94
N SER A 42 32.26 12.84 6.30
CA SER A 42 31.54 12.35 7.48
C SER A 42 32.34 12.64 8.76
N THR A 43 32.33 13.88 9.23
CA THR A 43 32.77 14.19 10.59
C THR A 43 31.66 13.76 11.55
N GLY A 44 32.00 12.92 12.54
CA GLY A 44 31.02 12.39 13.49
C GLY A 44 30.36 13.53 14.28
N SER A 45 29.07 13.77 14.06
CA SER A 45 28.33 14.77 14.84
C SER A 45 28.16 14.28 16.29
N LYS A 46 28.52 15.12 17.28
CA LYS A 46 28.36 14.82 18.72
C LYS A 46 26.90 14.76 19.20
N LEU A 47 25.93 15.05 18.34
CA LEU A 47 24.50 15.08 18.70
C LEU A 47 23.75 13.84 18.19
N LYS A 48 22.87 13.32 19.04
CA LYS A 48 21.92 12.26 18.68
C LYS A 48 20.87 12.85 17.73
N TRP A 49 20.54 12.11 16.67
CA TRP A 49 19.56 12.59 15.66
C TRP A 49 18.17 12.81 16.26
N SER A 50 17.80 12.02 17.28
CA SER A 50 16.57 12.21 18.05
C SER A 50 16.46 13.60 18.65
N SER A 51 17.57 14.17 19.14
CA SER A 51 17.61 15.53 19.72
C SER A 51 17.45 16.61 18.65
N VAL A 52 17.99 16.39 17.45
CA VAL A 52 17.85 17.33 16.32
C VAL A 52 16.40 17.39 15.83
N CYS A 53 15.67 16.27 15.90
CA CYS A 53 14.27 16.19 15.49
C CYS A 53 13.27 16.72 16.52
N MET A 54 13.71 17.12 17.72
CA MET A 54 12.85 17.74 18.72
C MET A 54 12.32 19.10 18.21
N PRO A 55 11.14 19.54 18.66
CA PRO A 55 10.60 20.84 18.29
C PRO A 55 11.49 21.98 18.83
N LYS A 56 11.41 23.16 18.19
CA LYS A 56 12.31 24.29 18.48
C LYS A 56 12.21 24.79 19.92
N ASN A 57 11.01 24.69 20.51
CA ASN A 57 10.75 25.01 21.92
C ASN A 57 11.48 24.08 22.90
N GLU A 58 11.85 22.87 22.48
CA GLU A 58 12.57 21.87 23.28
C GLU A 58 14.07 21.80 22.91
N GLY A 59 14.59 22.81 22.19
CA GLY A 59 16.00 22.91 21.84
C GLY A 59 16.44 22.07 20.64
N GLY A 60 15.49 21.50 19.88
CA GLY A 60 15.77 20.82 18.62
C GLY A 60 15.63 21.74 17.39
N LEU A 61 15.93 21.21 16.20
CA LEU A 61 15.80 21.95 14.94
C LEU A 61 14.36 21.96 14.38
N GLY A 62 13.46 21.15 14.94
CA GLY A 62 12.10 20.95 14.43
C GLY A 62 12.03 20.17 13.12
N ILE A 63 13.08 19.44 12.75
CA ILE A 63 13.10 18.61 11.53
C ILE A 63 12.34 17.31 11.80
N ARG A 64 11.40 16.95 10.91
CA ARG A 64 10.67 15.68 11.01
C ARG A 64 11.62 14.49 10.88
N ARG A 65 11.40 13.45 11.69
CA ARG A 65 12.18 12.22 11.59
C ARG A 65 11.95 11.57 10.23
N ILE A 66 13.04 11.21 9.56
CA ILE A 66 13.01 10.53 8.25
C ILE A 66 12.20 9.23 8.34
N ALA A 67 12.30 8.50 9.45
CA ALA A 67 11.51 7.30 9.68
C ALA A 67 9.99 7.57 9.59
N ASP A 68 9.52 8.70 10.15
CA ASP A 68 8.11 9.07 10.15
C ASP A 68 7.66 9.50 8.74
N ILE A 69 8.51 10.24 8.03
CA ILE A 69 8.28 10.63 6.62
C ILE A 69 8.18 9.37 5.74
N ASN A 70 9.06 8.39 5.96
CA ASN A 70 9.08 7.13 5.21
C ASN A 70 7.80 6.33 5.42
N ILE A 71 7.29 6.26 6.65
CA ILE A 71 6.01 5.61 6.94
C ILE A 71 4.88 6.36 6.23
N ALA A 72 4.84 7.69 6.34
CA ALA A 72 3.81 8.50 5.69
C ALA A 72 3.83 8.37 4.15
N ALA A 73 5.02 8.33 3.54
CA ALA A 73 5.19 8.11 2.11
C ALA A 73 4.70 6.71 1.70
N ALA A 74 5.02 5.67 2.48
CA ALA A 74 4.50 4.33 2.25
C ALA A 74 2.96 4.28 2.35
N MET A 75 2.37 4.92 3.36
CA MET A 75 0.92 5.04 3.50
C MET A 75 0.29 5.74 2.29
N LYS A 76 0.92 6.81 1.80
CA LYS A 76 0.48 7.54 0.60
C LYS A 76 0.51 6.65 -0.66
N HIS A 77 1.54 5.83 -0.82
CA HIS A 77 1.61 4.89 -1.95
C HIS A 77 0.54 3.81 -1.87
N ILE A 78 0.24 3.29 -0.68
CA ILE A 78 -0.88 2.37 -0.47
C ILE A 78 -2.18 3.06 -0.86
N TRP A 79 -2.41 4.30 -0.43
CA TRP A 79 -3.59 5.08 -0.81
C TRP A 79 -3.72 5.25 -2.34
N GLN A 80 -2.63 5.58 -3.04
CA GLN A 80 -2.62 5.69 -4.50
C GLN A 80 -2.97 4.39 -5.22
N LEU A 81 -2.65 3.24 -4.61
CA LEU A 81 -2.99 1.92 -5.13
C LEU A 81 -4.51 1.72 -5.17
N PHE A 82 -5.21 2.14 -4.11
CA PHE A 82 -6.68 2.05 -4.01
C PHE A 82 -7.40 3.10 -4.85
N GLN A 83 -6.87 4.32 -4.91
CA GLN A 83 -7.45 5.39 -5.74
C GLN A 83 -7.29 5.19 -7.25
N GLN A 84 -6.62 4.11 -7.69
CA GLN A 84 -6.29 3.85 -9.10
C GLN A 84 -5.80 5.12 -9.81
N ALA A 85 -4.82 5.81 -9.21
CA ALA A 85 -4.50 7.21 -9.51
C ALA A 85 -3.89 7.50 -10.91
N GLY A 86 -4.18 6.69 -11.95
CA GLY A 86 -3.68 6.86 -13.32
C GLY A 86 -2.17 6.66 -13.47
N SER A 87 -1.46 6.35 -12.38
CA SER A 87 -0.01 6.16 -12.40
C SER A 87 0.35 4.81 -13.01
N LEU A 88 1.35 4.81 -13.90
CA LEU A 88 1.90 3.59 -14.49
C LEU A 88 2.35 2.57 -13.42
N TRP A 89 2.89 3.06 -12.30
CA TRP A 89 3.28 2.19 -11.19
C TRP A 89 2.08 1.48 -10.56
N VAL A 90 0.95 2.19 -10.40
CA VAL A 90 -0.28 1.62 -9.85
C VAL A 90 -0.82 0.54 -10.78
N ALA A 91 -0.90 0.81 -12.08
CA ALA A 91 -1.33 -0.18 -13.08
C ALA A 91 -0.42 -1.42 -13.09
N TRP A 92 0.90 -1.22 -13.05
CA TRP A 92 1.87 -2.31 -12.99
C TRP A 92 1.74 -3.13 -11.69
N ALA A 93 1.55 -2.46 -10.55
CA ALA A 93 1.38 -3.14 -9.26
C ALA A 93 0.11 -3.99 -9.23
N HIS A 94 -1.01 -3.49 -9.77
CA HIS A 94 -2.24 -4.27 -9.90
C HIS A 94 -2.05 -5.52 -10.78
N LEU A 95 -1.40 -5.35 -11.94
CA LEU A 95 -1.20 -6.45 -12.89
C LEU A 95 -0.22 -7.52 -12.42
N TYR A 96 0.91 -7.13 -11.83
CA TYR A 96 2.01 -8.06 -11.52
C TYR A 96 2.11 -8.45 -10.05
N LEU A 97 1.76 -7.56 -9.13
CA LEU A 97 1.96 -7.80 -7.69
C LEU A 97 0.67 -8.28 -7.01
N ILE A 98 -0.46 -7.61 -7.27
CA ILE A 98 -1.73 -7.93 -6.63
C ILE A 98 -2.46 -9.06 -7.35
N LYS A 99 -2.52 -9.03 -8.70
CA LYS A 99 -3.17 -10.05 -9.54
C LYS A 99 -4.62 -10.31 -9.14
N ASP A 100 -5.40 -9.24 -8.96
CA ASP A 100 -6.82 -9.27 -8.54
C ASP A 100 -7.11 -9.95 -7.19
N LYS A 101 -6.10 -10.06 -6.32
CA LYS A 101 -6.26 -10.55 -4.94
C LYS A 101 -6.53 -9.40 -3.98
N CYS A 102 -7.06 -9.73 -2.81
CA CYS A 102 -7.22 -8.75 -1.75
C CYS A 102 -5.84 -8.30 -1.22
N PHE A 103 -5.53 -7.00 -1.37
CA PHE A 103 -4.27 -6.41 -0.92
C PHE A 103 -3.99 -6.67 0.58
N TRP A 104 -5.04 -6.63 1.41
CA TRP A 104 -4.92 -6.79 2.86
C TRP A 104 -4.50 -8.20 3.29
N SER A 105 -4.82 -9.22 2.49
CA SER A 105 -4.54 -10.63 2.79
C SER A 105 -3.34 -11.18 2.01
N LEU A 106 -2.62 -10.36 1.24
CA LEU A 106 -1.47 -10.82 0.46
C LEU A 106 -0.35 -11.33 1.38
N PRO A 107 0.22 -12.52 1.15
CA PRO A 107 1.43 -12.93 1.83
C PRO A 107 2.60 -12.04 1.39
N ILE A 108 3.59 -11.87 2.26
CA ILE A 108 4.84 -11.18 1.92
C ILE A 108 5.73 -12.18 1.16
N PRO A 109 5.97 -12.02 -0.16
CA PRO A 109 6.81 -12.95 -0.89
C PRO A 109 8.26 -12.84 -0.43
N SER A 110 9.00 -13.96 -0.44
CA SER A 110 10.44 -13.96 -0.19
C SER A 110 11.19 -13.19 -1.27
N ASP A 111 10.78 -13.37 -2.52
CA ASP A 111 11.35 -12.70 -3.70
C ASP A 111 10.50 -11.48 -4.09
N CYS A 112 10.60 -10.41 -3.30
CA CYS A 112 9.98 -9.13 -3.64
C CYS A 112 10.93 -7.95 -3.39
N SER A 113 10.65 -6.85 -4.07
CA SER A 113 11.39 -5.60 -3.85
C SER A 113 11.27 -5.16 -2.39
N TRP A 114 12.35 -4.56 -1.88
CA TRP A 114 12.38 -4.05 -0.51
C TRP A 114 11.21 -3.07 -0.25
N THR A 115 10.89 -2.22 -1.22
CA THR A 115 9.77 -1.28 -1.13
C THR A 115 8.43 -2.01 -1.03
N TRP A 116 8.18 -3.02 -1.86
CA TRP A 116 6.93 -3.78 -1.79
C TRP A 116 6.78 -4.50 -0.45
N ARG A 117 7.87 -5.09 0.05
CA ARG A 117 7.92 -5.68 1.39
C ARG A 117 7.56 -4.66 2.46
N GLN A 118 8.07 -3.43 2.37
CA GLN A 118 7.78 -2.37 3.33
C GLN A 118 6.32 -1.90 3.25
N LEU A 119 5.74 -1.80 2.05
CA LEU A 119 4.32 -1.49 1.86
C LEU A 119 3.44 -2.56 2.51
N LEU A 120 3.74 -3.85 2.28
CA LEU A 120 2.99 -4.95 2.90
C LEU A 120 3.14 -4.98 4.42
N LYS A 121 4.29 -4.58 4.98
CA LYS A 121 4.48 -4.47 6.44
C LYS A 121 3.68 -3.34 7.08
N ILE A 122 3.52 -2.22 6.38
CA ILE A 122 2.84 -1.03 6.91
C ILE A 122 1.32 -1.12 6.72
N ARG A 123 0.82 -2.02 5.87
CA ARG A 123 -0.61 -2.13 5.51
C ARG A 123 -1.56 -2.11 6.73
N ASP A 124 -1.24 -2.84 7.80
CA ASP A 124 -2.14 -2.96 8.95
C ASP A 124 -2.27 -1.63 9.70
N LYS A 125 -1.20 -0.82 9.70
CA LYS A 125 -1.23 0.55 10.22
C LYS A 125 -1.98 1.50 9.30
N THR A 126 -1.95 1.27 7.98
CA THR A 126 -2.65 2.12 7.00
C THR A 126 -4.15 1.82 6.91
N ARG A 127 -4.54 0.57 7.11
CA ARG A 127 -5.91 0.07 6.98
C ARG A 127 -6.99 0.92 7.67
N PRO A 128 -6.85 1.39 8.92
CA PRO A 128 -7.90 2.20 9.57
C PRO A 128 -8.11 3.57 8.90
N PHE A 129 -7.14 4.06 8.11
CA PHE A 129 -7.22 5.35 7.44
C PHE A 129 -7.83 5.27 6.03
N ILE A 130 -8.09 4.07 5.52
CA ILE A 130 -8.63 3.84 4.18
C ILE A 130 -10.05 3.33 4.31
N LYS A 131 -11.03 4.17 3.96
CA LYS A 131 -12.45 3.81 3.90
C LYS A 131 -12.89 3.70 2.45
N HIS A 132 -13.68 2.68 2.14
CA HIS A 132 -14.24 2.48 0.81
C HIS A 132 -15.70 2.93 0.81
N ILE A 133 -16.04 3.84 -0.10
CA ILE A 133 -17.43 4.18 -0.39
C ILE A 133 -17.91 3.20 -1.46
N ILE A 134 -19.04 2.55 -1.20
CA ILE A 134 -19.62 1.55 -2.10
C ILE A 134 -20.16 2.30 -3.33
N GLY A 135 -19.47 2.17 -4.46
CA GLY A 135 -19.98 2.50 -5.78
C GLY A 135 -20.41 1.21 -6.50
N ASN A 136 -19.79 0.94 -7.65
CA ASN A 136 -20.08 -0.23 -8.50
C ASN A 136 -19.66 -1.58 -7.88
N GLY A 137 -18.84 -1.57 -6.82
CA GLY A 137 -18.49 -2.78 -6.07
C GLY A 137 -17.45 -3.71 -6.71
N GLU A 138 -17.01 -3.47 -7.95
CA GLU A 138 -16.03 -4.29 -8.70
C GLU A 138 -14.65 -4.38 -8.04
N SER A 139 -14.23 -3.31 -7.36
CA SER A 139 -12.91 -3.19 -6.74
C SER A 139 -12.92 -3.36 -5.22
N THR A 140 -14.10 -3.57 -4.61
CA THR A 140 -14.27 -3.61 -3.15
C THR A 140 -14.56 -5.04 -2.69
N PHE A 141 -13.67 -5.58 -1.85
CA PHE A 141 -13.80 -6.88 -1.20
C PHE A 141 -14.73 -6.78 0.01
N LEU A 142 -15.77 -7.62 0.02
CA LEU A 142 -16.82 -7.61 1.03
C LEU A 142 -16.29 -7.77 2.45
N TRP A 143 -15.34 -8.68 2.64
CA TRP A 143 -14.92 -9.11 3.97
C TRP A 143 -13.74 -8.31 4.53
N HIS A 144 -12.90 -7.80 3.63
CA HIS A 144 -11.59 -7.27 3.98
C HIS A 144 -11.54 -5.74 3.92
N ASP A 145 -12.36 -5.09 3.10
CA ASP A 145 -12.36 -3.63 2.99
C ASP A 145 -13.19 -2.95 4.08
N HIS A 146 -12.79 -1.72 4.41
CA HIS A 146 -13.46 -0.89 5.41
C HIS A 146 -14.57 -0.07 4.75
N TRP A 147 -15.66 -0.73 4.40
CA TRP A 147 -16.87 -0.10 3.84
C TRP A 147 -17.97 0.08 4.90
N HIS A 148 -18.01 -0.79 5.90
CA HIS A 148 -19.02 -0.76 6.96
C HIS A 148 -18.58 0.19 8.10
N PRO A 149 -19.51 0.90 8.77
CA PRO A 149 -19.18 1.79 9.90
C PRO A 149 -18.48 1.07 11.06
N LEU A 150 -18.70 -0.24 11.22
CA LEU A 150 -18.04 -1.07 12.23
C LEU A 150 -16.63 -1.55 11.82
N GLY A 151 -16.14 -1.14 10.66
CA GLY A 151 -14.87 -1.58 10.10
C GLY A 151 -14.98 -2.85 9.23
N PRO A 152 -13.84 -3.46 8.86
CA PRO A 152 -13.83 -4.69 8.07
C PRO A 152 -14.45 -5.86 8.84
N LEU A 153 -15.26 -6.66 8.16
CA LEU A 153 -16.05 -7.73 8.79
C LEU A 153 -15.19 -8.94 9.18
N PHE A 154 -14.21 -9.33 8.36
CA PHE A 154 -13.40 -10.53 8.60
C PHE A 154 -12.61 -10.48 9.93
N PRO A 155 -11.88 -9.40 10.27
CA PRO A 155 -11.19 -9.33 11.56
C PRO A 155 -12.12 -9.33 12.76
N ARG A 156 -13.40 -8.99 12.58
CA ARG A 156 -14.37 -8.87 13.67
C ARG A 156 -15.14 -10.16 13.94
N PHE A 157 -15.58 -10.85 12.89
CA PHE A 157 -16.41 -12.04 12.98
C PHE A 157 -15.65 -13.35 12.67
N GLY A 158 -14.43 -13.24 12.15
CA GLY A 158 -13.58 -14.38 11.81
C GLY A 158 -14.14 -15.24 10.68
N SER A 159 -13.72 -16.50 10.62
CA SER A 159 -14.14 -17.43 9.55
C SER A 159 -15.62 -17.81 9.61
N ARG A 160 -16.30 -17.58 10.74
CA ARG A 160 -17.68 -18.02 10.95
C ARG A 160 -18.66 -17.27 10.05
N VAL A 161 -18.45 -15.97 9.86
CA VAL A 161 -19.31 -15.14 8.98
C VAL A 161 -19.27 -15.58 7.51
N LEU A 162 -18.16 -16.16 7.06
CA LEU A 162 -18.02 -16.68 5.70
C LEU A 162 -18.87 -17.93 5.50
N ILE A 163 -18.90 -18.80 6.52
CA ILE A 163 -19.69 -20.03 6.53
C ILE A 163 -21.17 -19.68 6.61
N ASP A 164 -21.55 -18.81 7.56
CA ASP A 164 -22.94 -18.41 7.79
C ASP A 164 -23.53 -17.68 6.57
N ALA A 165 -22.73 -16.86 5.89
CA ALA A 165 -23.17 -16.15 4.69
C ALA A 165 -23.09 -16.97 3.40
N ALA A 166 -22.43 -18.14 3.41
CA ALA A 166 -22.17 -18.98 2.24
C ALA A 166 -21.54 -18.22 1.05
N ILE A 167 -20.71 -17.20 1.33
CA ILE A 167 -20.04 -16.34 0.34
C ILE A 167 -18.52 -16.52 0.49
N PRO A 168 -17.75 -16.67 -0.60
CA PRO A 168 -16.31 -16.92 -0.52
C PRO A 168 -15.52 -15.71 0.02
N SER A 169 -14.33 -15.94 0.56
CA SER A 169 -13.52 -14.90 1.22
C SER A 169 -12.98 -13.81 0.30
N ASN A 170 -12.85 -14.12 -0.99
CA ASN A 170 -12.47 -13.18 -2.03
C ASN A 170 -13.67 -12.52 -2.73
N ALA A 171 -14.89 -12.68 -2.20
CA ALA A 171 -16.08 -12.09 -2.80
C ALA A 171 -15.99 -10.57 -2.87
N LYS A 172 -16.39 -10.05 -4.04
CA LYS A 172 -16.50 -8.62 -4.34
C LYS A 172 -17.95 -8.17 -4.17
N PHE A 173 -18.15 -6.88 -3.92
CA PHE A 173 -19.48 -6.31 -3.72
C PHE A 173 -20.39 -6.42 -4.95
N GLU A 174 -19.83 -6.30 -6.14
CA GLU A 174 -20.54 -6.43 -7.41
C GLU A 174 -21.35 -7.75 -7.51
N GLN A 175 -20.74 -8.85 -7.06
CA GLN A 175 -21.38 -10.17 -7.08
C GLN A 175 -22.62 -10.23 -6.18
N LEU A 176 -22.62 -9.49 -5.07
CA LEU A 176 -23.74 -9.40 -4.14
C LEU A 176 -24.89 -8.58 -4.73
N ILE A 177 -24.58 -7.40 -5.27
CA ILE A 177 -25.56 -6.50 -5.87
C ILE A 177 -26.30 -7.24 -7.00
N THR A 178 -25.56 -7.94 -7.85
CA THR A 178 -26.14 -8.73 -8.96
C THR A 178 -27.04 -9.87 -8.47
N MET A 179 -26.70 -10.49 -7.33
CA MET A 179 -27.52 -11.56 -6.73
C MET A 179 -28.84 -11.04 -6.16
N GLU A 180 -28.83 -9.86 -5.52
CA GLU A 180 -30.05 -9.22 -5.01
C GLU A 180 -30.99 -8.80 -6.15
N GLU A 181 -30.47 -8.17 -7.20
CA GLU A 181 -31.26 -7.75 -8.35
C GLU A 181 -31.98 -8.93 -9.02
N ARG A 182 -31.30 -10.08 -9.16
CA ARG A 182 -31.88 -11.32 -9.72
C ARG A 182 -32.93 -11.97 -8.83
N LYS A 183 -32.86 -11.79 -7.50
CA LYS A 183 -33.90 -12.26 -6.57
C LYS A 183 -35.11 -11.34 -6.64
N GLY A 184 -34.90 -10.03 -6.69
CA GLY A 184 -35.98 -9.04 -6.83
C GLY A 184 -36.69 -9.05 -8.19
N ALA A 185 -36.03 -9.51 -9.26
CA ALA A 185 -36.68 -9.75 -10.55
C ALA A 185 -37.61 -10.98 -10.49
N ARG A 186 -37.13 -12.12 -9.97
CA ARG A 186 -37.94 -13.33 -9.81
C ARG A 186 -39.15 -13.18 -8.87
N GLY A 187 -39.05 -12.32 -7.86
CA GLY A 187 -40.20 -12.02 -6.99
C GLY A 187 -41.32 -11.26 -7.69
N ARG A 188 -40.99 -10.38 -8.63
CA ARG A 188 -41.98 -9.57 -9.37
C ARG A 188 -42.69 -10.35 -10.48
N ASP A 189 -42.02 -11.31 -11.09
CA ASP A 189 -42.62 -12.17 -12.11
C ASP A 189 -43.61 -13.20 -11.51
N GLY A 190 -43.45 -13.52 -10.21
CA GLY A 190 -44.35 -14.41 -9.48
C GLY A 190 -45.62 -13.74 -8.94
N GLU A 191 -45.63 -12.40 -8.84
CA GLU A 191 -46.75 -11.61 -8.28
C GLU A 191 -47.74 -11.14 -9.37
N GLN A 192 -47.46 -11.44 -10.66
CA GLN A 192 -48.34 -11.14 -11.80
C GLN A 192 -49.12 -12.37 -12.32
N LEU A 193 -49.00 -13.52 -11.64
CA LEU A 193 -49.66 -14.78 -11.99
C LEU A 193 -50.66 -15.26 -10.93
N GLU A 194 -50.98 -14.44 -9.93
CA GLU A 194 -52.09 -14.65 -8.99
C GLU A 194 -53.23 -13.64 -9.21
#